data_AF-A0A3M6TMB5-F1
#
_entry.id   AF-A0A3M6TMB5-F1
#
_cell.length_a   1.000
_cell.length_b   1.000
_cell.length_c   1.000
_cell.angle_alpha   90.00
_cell.angle_beta   90.00
_cell.angle_gamma   90.00
#
_symmetry.space_group_name_H-M   'P 1'
#
loop_
_entity.id
_entity.type
_entity.pdbx_description
1 polymer ?
#
loop_
_entity_poly.entity_id
_entity_poly.type
_entity_poly.pdbx_seq_one_letter_code
_entity_poly.pdbx_strand_id
1 'polypeptide(L)' 'MKNVNNEKKCMFWNMINESSIGWSEEGCYVKFTDAHQTECTCNHLTHFAVLLDTSSGTETANISENKI' A
#
# COMPACT_ATOMS: atom_id res chain seq x y z
N MET A 1 -26.40 21.12 -4.37
CA MET A 1 -26.36 19.85 -3.62
C MET A 1 -25.59 18.85 -4.48
N LYS A 2 -24.32 18.56 -4.14
CA LYS A 2 -23.60 17.45 -4.78
C LYS A 2 -24.02 16.20 -4.03
N ASN A 3 -24.77 15.32 -4.67
CA ASN A 3 -25.06 14.01 -4.12
C ASN A 3 -23.77 13.18 -4.27
N VAL A 4 -22.90 13.25 -3.27
CA VAL A 4 -21.67 12.44 -3.26
C VAL A 4 -22.11 11.04 -2.86
N ASN A 5 -22.41 10.21 -3.85
CA ASN A 5 -22.36 8.77 -3.64
C ASN A 5 -20.91 8.48 -3.18
N ASN A 6 -20.72 8.10 -1.92
CA ASN A 6 -19.44 7.63 -1.38
C ASN A 6 -19.11 6.25 -1.97
N GLU A 7 -19.10 6.16 -3.29
CA GLU A 7 -18.77 4.97 -4.03
C GLU A 7 -17.27 4.76 -3.91
N LYS A 8 -16.89 3.70 -3.21
CA LYS A 8 -15.48 3.33 -3.04
C LYS A 8 -14.99 2.75 -4.36
N LYS A 9 -13.80 3.16 -4.79
CA LYS A 9 -13.20 2.75 -6.06
C LYS A 9 -11.90 1.99 -5.81
N CYS A 10 -11.67 0.95 -6.61
CA CYS A 10 -10.43 0.19 -6.61
C CYS A 10 -9.51 0.74 -7.69
N MET A 11 -8.36 1.26 -7.28
CA MET A 11 -7.41 1.90 -8.17
C MET A 11 -5.99 1.43 -7.87
N PHE A 12 -5.12 1.50 -8.87
CA PHE A 12 -3.69 1.29 -8.71
C PHE A 12 -2.89 2.44 -9.30
N TRP A 13 -1.64 2.57 -8.87
CA TRP A 13 -0.71 3.52 -9.45
C TRP A 13 -0.10 2.92 -10.72
N ASN A 14 -0.53 3.42 -11.88
CA ASN A 14 0.01 3.04 -13.17
C ASN A 14 1.35 3.76 -13.40
N MET A 15 2.41 3.00 -13.70
CA MET A 15 3.75 3.51 -14.00
C MET A 15 4.26 3.08 -15.38
N ILE A 16 3.39 2.55 -16.24
CA ILE A 16 3.82 1.90 -17.49
C ILE A 16 4.40 2.92 -18.49
N ASN A 17 3.83 4.13 -18.61
CA ASN A 17 4.27 5.18 -19.54
C ASN A 17 4.13 6.57 -18.93
N GLU A 18 4.98 7.54 -19.32
CA GLU A 18 4.94 8.95 -18.85
C GLU A 18 3.56 9.62 -19.00
N SER A 19 2.84 9.32 -20.09
CA SER A 19 1.48 9.83 -20.33
C SER A 19 0.37 9.11 -19.56
N SER A 20 0.71 7.99 -18.91
CA SER A 20 -0.20 7.13 -18.15
C SER A 20 0.19 7.03 -16.67
N ILE A 21 1.13 7.87 -16.21
CA ILE A 21 1.50 7.94 -14.79
C ILE A 21 0.33 8.52 -14.01
N GLY A 22 -0.26 7.73 -13.14
CA GLY A 22 -1.38 8.18 -12.32
C GLY A 22 -2.22 7.05 -11.75
N TRP A 23 -3.27 7.43 -11.04
CA TRP A 23 -4.27 6.50 -10.56
C TRP A 23 -5.11 5.96 -11.73
N SER A 24 -5.22 4.65 -11.85
CA SER A 24 -6.02 3.97 -12.87
C SER A 24 -6.96 2.94 -12.22
N GLU A 25 -8.17 2.82 -12.75
CA GLU A 25 -9.15 1.76 -12.43
C GLU A 25 -8.99 0.56 -13.37
N GLU A 26 -8.15 0.64 -14.39
CA GLU A 26 -8.01 -0.40 -15.41
C GLU A 26 -7.70 -1.76 -14.77
N GLY A 27 -8.49 -2.78 -15.10
CA GLY A 27 -8.28 -4.14 -14.58
C GLY A 27 -8.58 -4.32 -13.08
N CYS A 28 -9.02 -3.27 -12.36
CA CYS A 28 -9.41 -3.31 -10.96
C CYS A 28 -10.92 -3.09 -10.79
N TYR A 29 -11.55 -3.84 -9.89
CA TYR A 29 -12.96 -3.67 -9.54
C TYR A 29 -13.25 -4.00 -8.08
N VAL A 30 -14.31 -3.39 -7.55
CA VAL A 30 -14.83 -3.70 -6.21
C VAL A 30 -15.52 -5.06 -6.30
N LYS A 31 -14.97 -6.05 -5.60
CA LYS A 31 -15.60 -7.36 -5.45
C LYS A 31 -16.68 -7.34 -4.38
N PHE A 32 -16.40 -6.66 -3.26
CA PHE A 32 -17.32 -6.53 -2.14
C PHE A 32 -17.07 -5.22 -1.38
N THR A 33 -18.12 -4.60 -0.86
CA THR A 33 -18.01 -3.43 0.02
C THR A 33 -19.11 -3.43 1.06
N ASP A 34 -18.75 -3.13 2.30
CA ASP A 34 -19.70 -2.88 3.40
C ASP A 34 -19.31 -1.61 4.17
N ALA A 35 -19.91 -1.36 5.33
CA ALA A 35 -19.63 -0.18 6.14
C ALA A 35 -18.17 -0.12 6.67
N HIS A 36 -17.46 -1.24 6.73
CA HIS A 36 -16.18 -1.38 7.44
C HIS A 36 -15.02 -1.80 6.53
N GLN A 37 -15.29 -2.52 5.44
CA GLN A 37 -14.27 -3.03 4.54
C GLN A 37 -14.64 -2.89 3.06
N THR A 38 -13.64 -3.00 2.20
CA THR A 38 -13.80 -3.06 0.74
C THR A 38 -12.75 -4.00 0.18
N GLU A 39 -13.22 -5.00 -0.54
CA GLU A 39 -12.38 -5.98 -1.22
C GLU A 39 -12.24 -5.58 -2.69
N CYS A 40 -11.00 -5.39 -3.12
CA CYS A 40 -10.64 -5.08 -4.50
C CYS A 40 -10.05 -6.31 -5.17
N THR A 41 -10.46 -6.58 -6.42
CA THR A 41 -9.81 -7.57 -7.28
C THR A 41 -9.19 -6.84 -8.46
N CYS A 42 -7.89 -7.04 -8.68
CA CYS A 42 -7.15 -6.50 -9.81
C CYS A 42 -6.50 -7.65 -10.59
N ASN A 43 -6.47 -7.58 -11.91
CA ASN A 43 -5.86 -8.60 -12.78
C ASN A 43 -4.39 -8.30 -13.16
N HIS A 44 -3.77 -7.32 -12.50
CA HIS A 44 -2.38 -6.91 -12.68
C HIS A 44 -1.70 -6.78 -11.31
N LEU A 45 -0.37 -6.82 -11.33
CA LEU A 45 0.44 -6.76 -10.12
C LEU A 45 0.52 -5.30 -9.64
N THR A 46 -0.14 -5.00 -8.53
CA THR A 46 0.08 -3.75 -7.80
C THR A 46 1.29 -3.92 -6.88
N HIS A 47 2.19 -2.94 -6.85
CA HIS A 47 3.30 -2.97 -5.90
C HIS A 47 2.73 -2.82 -4.49
N PHE A 48 2.88 -3.84 -3.65
CA PHE A 48 2.61 -3.73 -2.22
C PHE A 48 3.86 -4.16 -1.44
N ALA A 49 4.09 -3.51 -0.30
CA ALA A 49 5.17 -3.84 0.62
C ALA A 49 4.59 -3.90 2.04
N VAL A 50 4.99 -4.93 2.79
CA VAL A 50 4.72 -5.02 4.23
C VAL A 50 6.02 -4.69 4.93
N LEU A 51 6.08 -3.55 5.60
CA LEU A 51 7.24 -3.14 6.39
C LEU A 51 7.14 -3.78 7.78
N LEU A 52 8.15 -4.58 8.14
CA LEU A 52 8.32 -5.15 9.48
C LEU A 52 9.48 -4.42 10.16
N ASP A 53 9.21 -3.75 11.28
CA ASP A 53 10.23 -3.17 12.15
C ASP A 53 10.65 -4.22 13.20
N THR A 54 11.94 -4.54 13.25
CA THR A 54 12.52 -5.54 14.17
C THR A 54 13.31 -4.90 15.32
N SER A 55 13.14 -3.61 15.59
CA SER A 55 13.92 -2.88 16.60
C SER A 55 13.66 -3.28 18.06
N SER A 56 12.85 -4.32 18.33
CA SER A 56 12.58 -4.85 19.67
C SER A 56 13.18 -6.25 19.90
N GLY A 57 14.51 -6.32 19.96
CA GLY A 57 15.22 -7.52 20.37
C GLY A 57 16.67 -7.28 20.78
N THR A 58 16.86 -6.70 21.99
CA THR A 58 17.94 -6.93 22.99
C THR A 58 19.40 -6.99 22.49
N GLU A 59 20.41 -6.34 23.05
CA GLU A 59 20.73 -5.97 24.42
C GLU A 59 22.05 -5.18 24.34
N THR A 60 22.33 -4.32 25.31
CA THR A 60 23.60 -3.58 25.43
C THR A 60 24.81 -4.53 25.45
N ALA A 61 25.47 -4.72 24.31
CA ALA A 61 26.83 -5.24 24.28
C ALA A 61 27.77 -4.10 24.71
N ASN A 62 28.19 -4.12 25.98
CA ASN A 62 29.30 -3.29 26.44
C ASN A 62 30.56 -3.66 25.67
N ILE A 63 30.86 -2.93 24.60
CA ILE A 63 32.18 -2.97 23.97
C ILE A 63 32.99 -1.89 24.65
N SER A 64 33.85 -2.28 25.60
CA SER A 64 34.92 -1.40 26.07
C SER A 64 35.83 -1.11 24.88
N GLU A 65 35.71 0.09 24.30
CA GLU A 65 36.66 0.57 23.30
C GLU A 65 38.04 0.71 23.96
N ASN A 66 38.90 -0.29 23.75
CA ASN A 66 40.30 -0.16 24.06
C ASN A 66 40.95 0.61 22.90
N LYS A 67 40.96 1.95 23.02
CA LYS A 67 41.61 2.83 22.05
C LYS A 67 43.13 2.73 22.22
N ILE A 68 43.78 2.07 21.27
CA ILE A 68 45.24 2.17 21.03
C ILE A 68 45.54 3.56 20.45
#